data_AF-A0AA39TBZ3-F1
#
_entry.id   AF-A0AA39TBZ3-F1
#
_cell.length_a   1.000
_cell.length_b   1.000
_cell.length_c   1.000
_cell.angle_alpha   90.00
_cell.angle_beta   90.00
_cell.angle_gamma   90.00
#
_symmetry.space_group_name_H-M   'P 1'
#
loop_
_entity.id
_entity.type
_entity.pdbx_description
1 polymer ?
#
loop_
_entity_poly.entity_id
_entity_poly.type
_entity_poly.pdbx_seq_one_letter_code
_entity_poly.pdbx_strand_id
1 'polypeptide(L)'
;MPITSTEDDKDHAVFIDRHGDIVKLPSVFLLRSHDLPLAGVLRGSNAFISPMCIDLTGHPRPHKAAVFDIVTPDLMSGPVAAGAEILAVADNCLDTFPNLAQMYEVHVSHSNIVDAVLSRLPAAHKSAIVEIINQPKSSTSQKRALFLKKGLLRSAADELEVLSDTYEDVEPLLMRLDKLSSPLLEMIRPAIEEIKTVVKTASLAGVSRPIKFYPLMVGNHLKDFKHGILVEVVRRSKRIELLAAGGRQIAIDKITAARRNLLDTGVPRRCDVYVISYHPGYLQDRLELASYLWRHNISADVMYESAITNIETSVTDLCKREGILFTVNPKPKRDQSTGIKVNAIFGNYNDEDILIPRQELVAHLQEAIAAQKRADSATSGATTFFEGKNLLANKESTTLDLQADKAHELGTKIHRAFMSNIPIIVVDIAPATLVALARTNTWITNDEAWKLISPGFNNHIYAQQVRDAIATRKEDGFPFILLYASREERAILLQLC
;
A
#
# COMPACT_ATOMS: atom_id res chain seq x y z
N MET A 1 14.32 -8.45 30.38
CA MET A 1 14.34 -9.91 30.25
C MET A 1 14.47 -10.24 28.77
N PRO A 2 15.32 -11.20 28.35
CA PRO A 2 15.43 -11.54 26.95
C PRO A 2 14.13 -12.20 26.49
N ILE A 3 13.57 -11.70 25.40
CA ILE A 3 12.34 -12.22 24.79
C ILE A 3 12.70 -13.60 24.23
N THR A 4 12.16 -14.66 24.85
CA THR A 4 12.22 -16.02 24.33
C THR A 4 11.43 -16.06 23.02
N SER A 5 12.08 -16.51 21.95
CA SER A 5 11.49 -16.74 20.64
C SER A 5 10.15 -17.48 20.76
N THR A 6 9.08 -16.85 20.32
CA THR A 6 7.77 -17.50 20.14
C THR A 6 7.83 -18.40 18.91
N GLU A 7 7.06 -19.49 18.86
CA GLU A 7 7.06 -20.45 17.73
C GLU A 7 6.79 -19.80 16.36
N ASP A 8 6.22 -18.57 16.33
CA ASP A 8 6.05 -17.72 15.15
C ASP A 8 7.36 -17.20 14.52
N ASP A 9 8.51 -17.32 15.19
CA ASP A 9 9.80 -16.80 14.72
C ASP A 9 10.55 -17.74 13.76
N LYS A 10 10.03 -18.94 13.50
CA LYS A 10 10.73 -19.94 12.66
C LYS A 10 10.74 -19.62 11.16
N ASP A 11 9.88 -18.72 10.68
CA ASP A 11 9.70 -18.42 9.25
C ASP A 11 10.20 -17.01 8.85
N HIS A 12 10.99 -16.34 9.71
CA HIS A 12 11.39 -14.95 9.48
C HIS A 12 12.89 -14.74 9.64
N ALA A 13 13.50 -14.11 8.63
CA ALA A 13 14.87 -13.62 8.71
C ALA A 13 14.94 -12.45 9.71
N VAL A 14 15.66 -12.71 10.81
CA VAL A 14 15.90 -11.76 11.89
C VAL A 14 17.34 -11.25 11.80
N PHE A 15 17.52 -9.94 11.85
CA PHE A 15 18.80 -9.24 11.75
C PHE A 15 19.06 -8.44 13.03
N ILE A 16 20.31 -8.05 13.23
CA ILE A 16 20.70 -7.14 14.29
C ILE A 16 21.10 -5.82 13.62
N ASP A 17 20.43 -4.73 13.98
CA ASP A 17 20.77 -3.39 13.51
C ASP A 17 22.07 -2.90 14.18
N ARG A 18 22.70 -1.87 13.60
CA ARG A 18 23.91 -1.20 14.10
C ARG A 18 23.85 -0.73 15.56
N HIS A 19 22.64 -0.63 16.12
CA HIS A 19 22.37 -0.25 17.51
C HIS A 19 22.20 -1.45 18.46
N GLY A 20 22.30 -2.69 17.95
CA GLY A 20 22.08 -3.92 18.72
C GLY A 20 20.62 -4.36 18.78
N ASP A 21 19.71 -3.64 18.12
CA ASP A 21 18.30 -3.97 18.08
C ASP A 21 18.02 -5.11 17.11
N ILE A 22 17.09 -5.98 17.50
CA ILE A 22 16.63 -7.08 16.66
C ILE A 22 15.61 -6.55 15.66
N VAL A 23 15.96 -6.53 14.38
CA VAL A 23 15.08 -6.06 13.28
C VAL A 23 14.69 -7.21 12.36
N LYS A 24 13.46 -7.18 11.84
CA LYS A 24 12.94 -8.22 10.94
C LYS A 24 12.69 -7.61 9.57
N LEU A 25 13.02 -8.36 8.51
CA LEU A 25 12.57 -7.97 7.17
C LEU A 25 11.04 -8.09 7.08
N PRO A 26 10.35 -7.16 6.41
CA PRO A 26 8.91 -7.25 6.22
C PRO A 26 8.54 -8.54 5.48
N SER A 27 7.93 -9.47 6.20
CA SER A 27 7.59 -10.82 5.76
C SER A 27 6.09 -11.03 5.54
N VAL A 28 5.26 -10.04 5.87
CA VAL A 28 3.80 -10.10 5.77
C VAL A 28 3.27 -8.89 5.01
N PHE A 29 2.37 -9.14 4.07
CA PHE A 29 1.67 -8.17 3.21
C PHE A 29 1.10 -6.96 3.96
N LEU A 30 0.71 -7.17 5.22
CA LEU A 30 0.00 -6.17 6.00
C LEU A 30 0.91 -5.14 6.67
N LEU A 31 2.18 -5.41 6.96
CA LEU A 31 2.93 -4.58 7.92
C LEU A 31 3.27 -3.15 7.45
N ARG A 32 3.32 -2.85 6.15
CA ARG A 32 3.75 -1.51 5.68
C ARG A 32 2.61 -0.49 5.50
N SER A 33 1.37 -0.93 5.34
CA SER A 33 0.21 -0.01 5.28
C SER A 33 -0.06 0.66 6.62
N HIS A 34 0.49 0.10 7.70
CA HIS A 34 0.29 0.54 9.08
C HIS A 34 1.32 1.61 9.51
N ASP A 35 2.30 1.95 8.68
CA ASP A 35 3.24 3.06 8.91
C ASP A 35 2.80 4.35 8.20
N LEU A 36 1.70 4.32 7.45
CA LEU A 36 1.14 5.51 6.81
C LEU A 36 0.32 6.32 7.83
N PRO A 37 0.57 7.63 7.98
CA PRO A 37 -0.11 8.47 8.97
C PRO A 37 -1.61 8.58 8.69
N LEU A 38 -2.43 7.83 9.44
CA LEU A 38 -3.90 7.89 9.42
C LEU A 38 -4.47 8.71 10.60
N ALA A 39 -3.78 9.74 11.09
CA ALA A 39 -4.42 10.59 12.10
C ALA A 39 -5.56 11.40 11.47
N GLY A 40 -6.77 11.14 11.95
CA GLY A 40 -7.95 11.94 11.63
C GLY A 40 -8.59 11.62 10.29
N VAL A 41 -8.21 10.54 9.62
CA VAL A 41 -8.84 10.06 8.38
C VAL A 41 -10.06 9.22 8.75
N LEU A 42 -11.25 9.68 8.37
CA LEU A 42 -12.53 8.99 8.61
C LEU A 42 -12.71 7.75 7.71
N ARG A 43 -11.96 7.61 6.61
CA ARG A 43 -11.91 6.44 5.71
C ARG A 43 -10.73 6.63 4.75
N GLY A 44 -10.06 5.59 4.26
CA GLY A 44 -9.03 5.74 3.22
C GLY A 44 -8.75 4.45 2.46
N SER A 45 -8.61 4.54 1.13
CA SER A 45 -8.17 3.47 0.25
C SER A 45 -6.72 3.73 -0.18
N ASN A 46 -5.80 2.82 0.12
CA ASN A 46 -4.38 2.99 -0.18
C ASN A 46 -3.87 1.82 -1.03
N ALA A 47 -3.05 2.13 -2.03
CA ALA A 47 -2.34 1.14 -2.83
C ALA A 47 -0.81 1.36 -2.71
N PHE A 48 -0.04 0.31 -2.46
CA PHE A 48 1.41 0.39 -2.42
C PHE A 48 2.10 -0.81 -3.07
N ILE A 49 3.25 -0.58 -3.71
CA ILE A 49 4.09 -1.63 -4.29
C ILE A 49 5.43 -1.62 -3.55
N SER A 50 5.78 -2.71 -2.88
CA SER A 50 7.01 -2.81 -2.09
C SER A 50 7.81 -4.08 -2.39
N PRO A 51 9.15 -4.03 -2.28
CA PRO A 51 9.95 -5.25 -2.13
C PRO A 51 9.63 -5.95 -0.80
N MET A 52 9.43 -7.25 -0.90
CA MET A 52 9.13 -8.21 0.15
C MET A 52 10.18 -9.33 0.11
N CYS A 53 10.59 -9.87 1.24
CA CYS A 53 11.40 -11.08 1.26
C CYS A 53 10.53 -12.26 1.69
N ILE A 54 10.44 -13.28 0.83
CA ILE A 54 9.83 -14.56 1.18
C ILE A 54 10.98 -15.47 1.61
N ASP A 55 10.91 -15.98 2.84
CA ASP A 55 11.87 -16.97 3.31
C ASP A 55 11.46 -18.36 2.80
N LEU A 56 12.35 -18.95 2.02
CA LEU A 56 12.34 -20.36 1.65
C LEU A 56 13.75 -20.82 1.99
N THR A 57 13.90 -21.55 3.09
CA THR A 57 15.14 -22.24 3.54
C THR A 57 16.39 -21.85 2.73
N GLY A 58 17.01 -20.71 3.03
CA GLY A 58 18.11 -20.17 2.23
C GLY A 58 18.27 -18.66 2.34
N HIS A 59 18.98 -18.03 1.39
CA HIS A 59 19.12 -16.57 1.34
C HIS A 59 17.77 -15.90 0.98
N PRO A 60 17.33 -14.87 1.73
CA PRO A 60 16.05 -14.19 1.46
C PRO A 60 16.06 -13.56 0.07
N ARG A 61 15.02 -13.86 -0.72
CA ARG A 61 14.89 -13.34 -2.09
C ARG A 61 13.87 -12.20 -2.15
N PRO A 62 14.22 -11.05 -2.75
CA PRO A 62 13.29 -9.95 -2.93
C PRO A 62 12.24 -10.31 -3.99
N HIS A 63 10.98 -10.17 -3.64
CA HIS A 63 9.79 -10.27 -4.48
C HIS A 63 9.04 -8.94 -4.42
N LYS A 64 8.31 -8.57 -5.47
CA LYS A 64 7.44 -7.39 -5.41
C LYS A 64 6.02 -7.83 -5.05
N ALA A 65 5.42 -7.15 -4.08
CA ALA A 65 4.03 -7.32 -3.72
C ALA A 65 3.27 -6.01 -3.95
N ALA A 66 2.07 -6.11 -4.50
CA ALA A 66 1.10 -5.01 -4.55
C ALA A 66 0.07 -5.24 -3.45
N VAL A 67 -0.19 -4.21 -2.65
CA VAL A 67 -1.14 -4.24 -1.53
C VAL A 67 -2.17 -3.15 -1.76
N PHE A 68 -3.44 -3.47 -1.54
CA PHE A 68 -4.56 -2.54 -1.58
C PHE A 68 -5.39 -2.72 -0.31
N ASP A 69 -5.51 -1.66 0.48
CA ASP A 69 -6.20 -1.68 1.76
C ASP A 69 -7.29 -0.60 1.81
N ILE A 70 -8.43 -0.95 2.41
CA ILE A 70 -9.52 -0.02 2.72
C ILE A 70 -9.66 0.04 4.24
N VAL A 71 -9.42 1.21 4.81
CA VAL A 71 -9.65 1.48 6.23
C VAL A 71 -10.96 2.22 6.37
N THR A 72 -11.89 1.66 7.14
CA THR A 72 -13.18 2.30 7.43
C THR A 72 -13.60 2.08 8.89
N PRO A 73 -14.06 3.12 9.61
CA PRO A 73 -14.66 3.01 10.94
C PRO A 73 -16.12 2.54 10.86
N ASP A 74 -16.70 2.48 9.66
CA ASP A 74 -18.05 1.98 9.45
C ASP A 74 -18.10 0.46 9.60
N LEU A 75 -18.70 0.00 10.69
CA LEU A 75 -18.89 -1.42 10.94
C LEU A 75 -20.21 -1.96 10.39
N MET A 76 -21.13 -1.10 9.95
CA MET A 76 -22.47 -1.47 9.53
C MET A 76 -22.54 -1.70 8.02
N SER A 77 -22.21 -0.66 7.23
CA SER A 77 -22.23 -0.75 5.75
C SER A 77 -20.84 -0.89 5.15
N GLY A 78 -19.82 -0.53 5.93
CA GLY A 78 -18.43 -0.53 5.50
C GLY A 78 -17.86 -1.89 5.09
N PRO A 79 -18.12 -2.99 5.83
CA PRO A 79 -17.61 -4.31 5.46
C PRO A 79 -18.14 -4.77 4.10
N VAL A 80 -19.43 -4.51 3.86
CA VAL A 80 -20.09 -4.91 2.61
C VAL A 80 -19.53 -4.11 1.43
N ALA A 81 -19.45 -2.78 1.57
CA ALA A 81 -18.92 -1.91 0.53
C ALA A 81 -17.43 -2.19 0.25
N ALA A 82 -16.62 -2.36 1.29
CA ALA A 82 -15.19 -2.69 1.13
C ALA A 82 -14.98 -4.06 0.48
N GLY A 83 -15.78 -5.07 0.85
CA GLY A 83 -15.74 -6.37 0.20
C GLY A 83 -16.07 -6.30 -1.29
N ALA A 84 -17.06 -5.47 -1.67
CA ALA A 84 -17.42 -5.26 -3.07
C ALA A 84 -16.32 -4.52 -3.85
N GLU A 85 -15.69 -3.52 -3.24
CA GLU A 85 -14.56 -2.77 -3.83
C GLU A 85 -13.33 -3.66 -4.04
N ILE A 86 -12.99 -4.52 -3.06
CA ILE A 86 -11.90 -5.50 -3.20
C ILE A 86 -12.15 -6.46 -4.37
N LEU A 87 -13.39 -6.94 -4.52
CA LEU A 87 -13.77 -7.79 -5.66
C LEU A 87 -13.67 -7.04 -6.99
N ALA A 88 -14.06 -5.76 -7.04
CA ALA A 88 -13.92 -4.92 -8.22
C ALA A 88 -12.45 -4.68 -8.60
N VAL A 89 -11.57 -4.45 -7.62
CA VAL A 89 -10.13 -4.33 -7.86
C VAL A 89 -9.54 -5.63 -8.38
N ALA A 90 -9.91 -6.78 -7.80
CA ALA A 90 -9.47 -8.09 -8.27
C ALA A 90 -9.95 -8.37 -9.72
N ASP A 91 -11.20 -8.02 -10.02
CA ASP A 91 -11.80 -8.14 -11.36
C ASP A 91 -11.05 -7.29 -12.39
N ASN A 92 -10.89 -5.99 -12.11
CA ASN A 92 -10.19 -5.07 -13.01
C ASN A 92 -8.72 -5.46 -13.22
N CYS A 93 -8.02 -5.93 -12.18
CA CYS A 93 -6.64 -6.41 -12.31
C CYS A 93 -6.54 -7.58 -13.30
N LEU A 94 -7.47 -8.55 -13.21
CA LEU A 94 -7.46 -9.72 -14.10
C LEU A 94 -7.73 -9.36 -15.56
N ASP A 95 -8.48 -8.28 -15.82
CA ASP A 95 -8.77 -7.81 -17.18
C ASP A 95 -7.69 -6.85 -17.73
N THR A 96 -6.97 -6.16 -16.84
CA THR A 96 -5.89 -5.24 -17.23
C THR A 96 -4.67 -5.99 -17.79
N PHE A 97 -4.36 -7.16 -17.24
CA PHE A 97 -3.20 -7.95 -17.67
C PHE A 97 -3.61 -9.08 -18.64
N PRO A 98 -2.91 -9.22 -19.79
CA PRO A 98 -3.28 -10.19 -20.81
C PRO A 98 -3.21 -11.63 -20.28
N ASN A 99 -4.15 -12.47 -20.71
CA ASN A 99 -4.29 -13.89 -20.38
C ASN A 99 -4.63 -14.23 -18.91
N LEU A 100 -4.61 -13.28 -17.97
CA LEU A 100 -4.93 -13.58 -16.57
C LEU A 100 -6.40 -13.97 -16.38
N ALA A 101 -7.33 -13.23 -16.99
CA ALA A 101 -8.76 -13.52 -16.91
C ALA A 101 -9.15 -14.96 -17.37
N GLN A 102 -8.38 -15.55 -18.28
CA GLN A 102 -8.62 -16.92 -18.78
C GLN A 102 -8.02 -17.99 -17.86
N MET A 103 -6.91 -17.68 -17.18
CA MET A 103 -6.15 -18.63 -16.37
C MET A 103 -6.60 -18.65 -14.91
N TYR A 104 -7.13 -17.53 -14.42
CA TYR A 104 -7.50 -17.36 -13.02
C TYR A 104 -9.02 -17.20 -12.85
N GLU A 105 -9.47 -17.45 -11.64
CA GLU A 105 -10.84 -17.26 -11.18
C GLU A 105 -10.83 -16.69 -9.76
N VAL A 106 -11.91 -15.99 -9.40
CA VAL A 106 -12.05 -15.36 -8.08
C VAL A 106 -12.93 -16.23 -7.22
N HIS A 107 -12.41 -16.59 -6.05
CA HIS A 107 -13.14 -17.32 -5.03
C HIS A 107 -13.43 -16.42 -3.84
N VAL A 108 -14.57 -16.63 -3.20
CA VAL A 108 -14.94 -15.97 -1.95
C VAL A 108 -15.28 -16.96 -0.86
N SER A 109 -15.04 -16.54 0.37
CA SER A 109 -15.44 -17.22 1.60
C SER A 109 -15.66 -16.22 2.72
N HIS A 110 -15.81 -16.70 3.95
CA HIS A 110 -15.94 -15.85 5.12
C HIS A 110 -15.25 -16.48 6.33
N SER A 111 -14.47 -15.70 7.07
CA SER A 111 -13.67 -16.19 8.20
C SER A 111 -14.52 -16.92 9.24
N ASN A 112 -15.70 -16.38 9.58
CA ASN A 112 -16.63 -17.00 10.53
C ASN A 112 -17.11 -18.40 10.09
N ILE A 113 -17.15 -18.72 8.79
CA ILE A 113 -17.47 -20.08 8.31
C ILE A 113 -16.32 -21.02 8.69
N VAL A 114 -15.09 -20.60 8.40
CA VAL A 114 -13.88 -21.35 8.76
C VAL A 114 -13.79 -21.52 10.27
N ASP A 115 -13.99 -20.46 11.05
CA ASP A 115 -13.95 -20.49 12.51
C ASP A 115 -15.07 -21.39 13.10
N ALA A 116 -16.29 -21.34 12.55
CA ALA A 116 -17.41 -22.19 12.95
C ALA A 116 -17.12 -23.68 12.73
N VAL A 117 -16.45 -24.02 11.64
CA VAL A 117 -16.06 -25.40 11.34
C VAL A 117 -14.90 -25.84 12.22
N LEU A 118 -13.81 -25.04 12.28
CA LEU A 118 -12.61 -25.40 13.04
C LEU A 118 -12.84 -25.43 14.55
N SER A 119 -13.76 -24.64 15.10
CA SER A 119 -14.10 -24.65 16.52
C SER A 119 -14.76 -25.95 16.98
N ARG A 120 -15.47 -26.65 16.08
CA ARG A 120 -16.13 -27.95 16.35
C ARG A 120 -15.19 -29.14 16.24
N LEU A 121 -13.99 -28.96 15.71
CA LEU A 121 -12.99 -30.02 15.56
C LEU A 121 -12.12 -30.15 16.82
N PRO A 122 -11.76 -31.37 17.26
CA PRO A 122 -10.84 -31.56 18.37
C PRO A 122 -9.49 -30.90 18.10
N ALA A 123 -8.94 -30.18 19.09
CA ALA A 123 -7.68 -29.42 18.96
C ALA A 123 -6.53 -30.27 18.42
N ALA A 124 -6.41 -31.51 18.88
CA ALA A 124 -5.37 -32.47 18.45
C ALA A 124 -5.40 -32.81 16.95
N HIS A 125 -6.54 -32.61 16.28
CA HIS A 125 -6.71 -32.97 14.87
C HIS A 125 -6.70 -31.76 13.92
N LYS A 126 -6.81 -30.52 14.43
CA LYS A 126 -6.98 -29.32 13.60
C LYS A 126 -5.87 -29.15 12.56
N SER A 127 -4.60 -29.25 12.97
CA SER A 127 -3.45 -29.11 12.06
C SER A 127 -3.48 -30.15 10.94
N ALA A 128 -3.65 -31.43 11.30
CA ALA A 128 -3.72 -32.53 10.34
C ALA A 128 -4.91 -32.39 9.37
N ILE A 129 -6.04 -31.86 9.82
CA ILE A 129 -7.22 -31.63 8.98
C ILE A 129 -6.96 -30.49 8.00
N VAL A 130 -6.38 -29.38 8.46
CA VAL A 130 -6.00 -28.25 7.59
C VAL A 130 -5.00 -28.71 6.52
N GLU A 131 -4.02 -29.53 6.89
CA GLU A 131 -3.09 -30.14 5.93
C GLU A 131 -3.82 -30.97 4.87
N ILE A 132 -4.80 -31.81 5.26
CA ILE A 132 -5.59 -32.63 4.33
C ILE A 132 -6.43 -31.75 3.40
N ILE A 133 -7.07 -30.69 3.92
CA ILE A 133 -7.87 -29.77 3.12
C ILE A 133 -7.02 -29.11 2.02
N ASN A 134 -5.78 -28.74 2.36
CA ASN A 134 -4.86 -28.07 1.43
C ASN A 134 -4.14 -29.01 0.45
N GLN A 135 -4.43 -30.32 0.47
CA GLN A 135 -3.87 -31.23 -0.51
C GLN A 135 -4.46 -30.96 -1.91
N PRO A 136 -3.62 -30.62 -2.91
CA PRO A 136 -4.08 -30.16 -4.23
C PRO A 136 -4.59 -31.27 -5.14
N LYS A 137 -4.09 -32.50 -4.95
CA LYS A 137 -4.31 -33.63 -5.85
C LYS A 137 -5.41 -34.58 -5.35
N SER A 138 -5.93 -34.35 -4.14
CA SER A 138 -6.89 -35.23 -3.49
C SER A 138 -8.32 -34.79 -3.82
N SER A 139 -9.15 -35.70 -4.33
CA SER A 139 -10.58 -35.45 -4.50
C SER A 139 -11.27 -35.28 -3.14
N THR A 140 -12.46 -34.66 -3.10
CA THR A 140 -13.24 -34.47 -1.87
C THR A 140 -13.51 -35.80 -1.16
N SER A 141 -13.84 -36.86 -1.90
CA SER A 141 -14.04 -38.19 -1.32
C SER A 141 -12.74 -38.84 -0.82
N GLN A 142 -11.58 -38.56 -1.45
CA GLN A 142 -10.28 -38.99 -0.91
C GLN A 142 -9.94 -38.24 0.37
N LYS A 143 -10.19 -36.93 0.44
CA LYS A 143 -10.03 -36.12 1.66
C LYS A 143 -10.93 -36.65 2.79
N ARG A 144 -12.17 -37.01 2.48
CA ARG A 144 -13.10 -37.66 3.41
C ARG A 144 -12.54 -38.98 3.98
N ALA A 145 -11.98 -39.85 3.14
CA ALA A 145 -11.36 -41.08 3.60
C ALA A 145 -10.18 -40.81 4.56
N LEU A 146 -9.39 -39.76 4.29
CA LEU A 146 -8.31 -39.32 5.17
C LEU A 146 -8.82 -38.76 6.50
N PHE A 147 -9.92 -38.01 6.50
CA PHE A 147 -10.58 -37.52 7.71
C PHE A 147 -10.99 -38.67 8.63
N LEU A 148 -11.65 -39.70 8.08
CA LEU A 148 -12.03 -40.91 8.81
C LEU A 148 -10.80 -41.64 9.37
N LYS A 149 -9.72 -41.75 8.58
CA LYS A 149 -8.45 -42.36 9.01
C LYS A 149 -7.79 -41.60 10.17
N LYS A 150 -8.01 -40.28 10.26
CA LYS A 150 -7.55 -39.44 11.37
C LYS A 150 -8.43 -39.52 12.62
N GLY A 151 -9.50 -40.31 12.59
CA GLY A 151 -10.36 -40.56 13.76
C GLY A 151 -11.56 -39.61 13.87
N LEU A 152 -11.88 -38.85 12.82
CA LEU A 152 -13.10 -38.03 12.81
C LEU A 152 -14.36 -38.90 12.74
N LEU A 153 -15.43 -38.41 13.39
CA LEU A 153 -16.77 -39.00 13.28
C LEU A 153 -17.26 -38.92 11.83
N ARG A 154 -18.07 -39.89 11.41
CA ARG A 154 -18.65 -39.93 10.05
C ARG A 154 -19.42 -38.65 9.72
N SER A 155 -20.25 -38.17 10.65
CA SER A 155 -21.00 -36.92 10.49
C SER A 155 -20.09 -35.71 10.23
N ALA A 156 -19.01 -35.57 10.99
CA ALA A 156 -18.04 -34.49 10.79
C ALA A 156 -17.27 -34.63 9.47
N ALA A 157 -16.94 -35.86 9.06
CA ALA A 157 -16.27 -36.12 7.78
C ALA A 157 -17.19 -35.85 6.57
N ASP A 158 -18.49 -36.14 6.69
CA ASP A 158 -19.50 -35.83 5.67
C ASP A 158 -19.71 -34.32 5.53
N GLU A 159 -19.78 -33.59 6.65
CA GLU A 159 -19.82 -32.11 6.64
C GLU A 159 -18.57 -31.51 5.98
N LEU A 160 -17.37 -31.97 6.36
CA LEU A 160 -16.11 -31.50 5.78
C LEU A 160 -15.97 -31.84 4.30
N GLU A 161 -16.52 -32.97 3.83
CA GLU A 161 -16.54 -33.31 2.40
C GLU A 161 -17.34 -32.27 1.61
N VAL A 162 -18.54 -31.94 2.07
CA VAL A 162 -19.40 -30.93 1.44
C VAL A 162 -18.75 -29.55 1.45
N LEU A 163 -18.10 -29.17 2.56
CA LEU A 163 -17.45 -27.88 2.72
C LEU A 163 -16.11 -27.74 1.96
N SER A 164 -15.50 -28.85 1.56
CA SER A 164 -14.25 -28.88 0.79
C SER A 164 -14.46 -28.71 -0.72
N ASP A 165 -15.70 -28.71 -1.18
CA ASP A 165 -16.07 -28.51 -2.59
C ASP A 165 -16.15 -27.02 -2.95
N THR A 166 -16.19 -26.69 -4.24
CA THR A 166 -16.42 -25.32 -4.71
C THR A 166 -17.70 -25.23 -5.49
N TYR A 167 -18.40 -24.13 -5.27
CA TYR A 167 -19.73 -23.91 -5.77
C TYR A 167 -19.77 -22.64 -6.61
N GLU A 168 -20.63 -22.62 -7.63
CA GLU A 168 -20.89 -21.40 -8.40
C GLU A 168 -21.76 -20.41 -7.62
N ASP A 169 -22.52 -20.89 -6.63
CA ASP A 169 -23.37 -20.09 -5.74
C ASP A 169 -23.48 -20.77 -4.36
N VAL A 170 -24.00 -20.08 -3.35
CA VAL A 170 -24.15 -20.58 -1.98
C VAL A 170 -25.33 -21.55 -1.80
N GLU A 171 -26.36 -21.48 -2.66
CA GLU A 171 -27.58 -22.29 -2.51
C GLU A 171 -27.36 -23.81 -2.55
N PRO A 172 -26.54 -24.38 -3.46
CA PRO A 172 -26.24 -25.81 -3.45
C PRO A 172 -25.55 -26.29 -2.17
N LEU A 173 -24.72 -25.44 -1.54
CA LEU A 173 -24.11 -25.76 -0.25
C LEU A 173 -25.21 -25.87 0.83
N LEU A 174 -26.08 -24.86 0.91
CA LEU A 174 -27.17 -24.81 1.90
C LEU A 174 -28.05 -26.06 1.81
N MET A 175 -28.44 -26.45 0.59
CA MET A 175 -29.24 -27.67 0.37
C MET A 175 -28.52 -28.95 0.82
N ARG A 176 -27.21 -29.05 0.57
CA ARG A 176 -26.41 -30.22 1.00
C ARG A 176 -26.27 -30.27 2.52
N LEU A 177 -26.05 -29.14 3.18
CA LEU A 177 -25.93 -29.07 4.64
C LEU A 177 -27.27 -29.34 5.34
N ASP A 178 -28.37 -28.85 4.78
CA ASP A 178 -29.72 -29.12 5.28
C ASP A 178 -30.07 -30.62 5.19
N LYS A 179 -29.73 -31.27 4.06
CA LYS A 179 -29.88 -32.72 3.89
C LYS A 179 -29.07 -33.53 4.91
N LEU A 180 -27.95 -33.01 5.38
CA LEU A 180 -27.13 -33.62 6.43
C LEU A 180 -27.63 -33.29 7.85
N SER A 181 -28.68 -32.49 8.00
CA SER A 181 -29.15 -31.94 9.27
C SER A 181 -28.01 -31.30 10.08
N SER A 182 -27.08 -30.63 9.40
CA SER A 182 -25.88 -30.10 10.06
C SER A 182 -26.21 -28.91 10.95
N PRO A 183 -25.80 -28.89 12.23
CA PRO A 183 -25.97 -27.74 13.10
C PRO A 183 -25.12 -26.53 12.66
N LEU A 184 -24.18 -26.69 11.71
CA LEU A 184 -23.42 -25.58 11.14
C LEU A 184 -24.29 -24.59 10.40
N LEU A 185 -25.41 -25.04 9.81
CA LEU A 185 -26.23 -24.23 8.93
C LEU A 185 -26.65 -22.92 9.59
N GLU A 186 -27.12 -22.97 10.84
CA GLU A 186 -27.52 -21.79 11.60
C GLU A 186 -26.34 -20.93 12.03
N MET A 187 -25.18 -21.53 12.29
CA MET A 187 -23.96 -20.79 12.67
C MET A 187 -23.40 -19.97 11.50
N ILE A 188 -23.47 -20.51 10.28
CA ILE A 188 -22.86 -19.89 9.08
C ILE A 188 -23.84 -19.00 8.32
N ARG A 189 -25.14 -19.09 8.60
CA ARG A 189 -26.19 -18.30 7.92
C ARG A 189 -25.89 -16.80 7.87
N PRO A 190 -25.47 -16.12 8.96
CA PRO A 190 -25.14 -14.70 8.89
C PRO A 190 -23.99 -14.38 7.93
N ALA A 191 -22.96 -15.23 7.92
CA ALA A 191 -21.81 -15.08 7.03
C ALA A 191 -22.20 -15.28 5.55
N ILE A 192 -23.10 -16.23 5.28
CA ILE A 192 -23.62 -16.47 3.93
C ILE A 192 -24.45 -15.29 3.42
N GLU A 193 -25.30 -14.70 4.27
CA GLU A 193 -26.08 -13.51 3.89
C GLU A 193 -25.18 -12.28 3.65
N GLU A 194 -24.11 -12.12 4.42
CA GLU A 194 -23.10 -11.09 4.15
C GLU A 194 -22.40 -11.31 2.79
N ILE A 195 -21.97 -12.56 2.48
CA ILE A 195 -21.37 -12.90 1.18
C ILE A 195 -22.35 -12.57 0.04
N LYS A 196 -23.62 -12.99 0.14
CA LYS A 196 -24.65 -12.69 -0.88
C LYS A 196 -24.78 -11.19 -1.12
N THR A 197 -24.82 -10.41 -0.03
CA THR A 197 -24.94 -8.96 -0.10
C THR A 197 -23.71 -8.34 -0.76
N VAL A 198 -22.51 -8.82 -0.46
CA VAL A 198 -21.27 -8.34 -1.07
C VAL A 198 -21.16 -8.70 -2.53
N VAL A 199 -21.44 -9.95 -2.93
CA VAL A 199 -21.41 -10.36 -4.34
C VAL A 199 -22.42 -9.54 -5.15
N LYS A 200 -23.63 -9.35 -4.63
CA LYS A 200 -24.64 -8.47 -5.25
C LYS A 200 -24.13 -7.04 -5.40
N THR A 201 -23.50 -6.50 -4.36
CA THR A 201 -22.94 -5.13 -4.38
C THR A 201 -21.74 -5.01 -5.33
N ALA A 202 -20.92 -6.06 -5.46
CA ALA A 202 -19.80 -6.12 -6.39
C ALA A 202 -20.29 -6.09 -7.85
N SER A 203 -21.36 -6.83 -8.17
CA SER A 203 -21.99 -6.75 -9.49
C SER A 203 -22.47 -5.34 -9.83
N LEU A 204 -22.98 -4.60 -8.84
CA LEU A 204 -23.36 -3.19 -8.99
C LEU A 204 -22.15 -2.26 -9.14
N ALA A 205 -21.02 -2.59 -8.50
CA ALA A 205 -19.73 -1.94 -8.69
C ALA A 205 -19.06 -2.30 -10.04
N GLY A 206 -19.74 -3.05 -10.91
CA GLY A 206 -19.31 -3.34 -12.26
C GLY A 206 -18.55 -4.66 -12.43
N VAL A 207 -18.54 -5.51 -11.40
CA VAL A 207 -17.96 -6.86 -11.48
C VAL A 207 -18.83 -7.77 -12.33
N SER A 208 -18.30 -8.19 -13.48
CA SER A 208 -19.03 -9.04 -14.42
C SER A 208 -18.60 -10.50 -14.41
N ARG A 209 -17.40 -10.79 -13.89
CA ARG A 209 -16.88 -12.17 -13.82
C ARG A 209 -17.66 -13.01 -12.80
N PRO A 210 -17.82 -14.32 -13.05
CA PRO A 210 -18.39 -15.23 -12.06
C PRO A 210 -17.48 -15.31 -10.83
N ILE A 211 -18.06 -15.12 -9.66
CA ILE A 211 -17.39 -15.26 -8.36
C ILE A 211 -17.80 -16.61 -7.77
N LYS A 212 -16.84 -17.51 -7.57
CA LYS A 212 -17.11 -18.84 -7.02
C LYS A 212 -17.06 -18.83 -5.50
N PHE A 213 -17.86 -19.66 -4.88
CA PHE A 213 -17.88 -19.83 -3.45
C PHE A 213 -17.06 -21.05 -3.01
N TYR A 214 -16.07 -20.83 -2.15
CA TYR A 214 -15.24 -21.88 -1.57
C TYR A 214 -15.31 -21.82 -0.03
N PRO A 215 -16.10 -22.68 0.64
CA PRO A 215 -16.42 -22.51 2.05
C PRO A 215 -15.21 -22.62 3.00
N LEU A 216 -14.26 -23.51 2.70
CA LEU A 216 -13.08 -23.76 3.55
C LEU A 216 -11.80 -23.18 2.96
N MET A 217 -11.73 -21.86 2.91
CA MET A 217 -10.50 -21.12 2.63
C MET A 217 -9.56 -21.15 3.84
N VAL A 218 -8.68 -22.16 3.88
CA VAL A 218 -7.70 -22.34 4.96
C VAL A 218 -6.30 -22.19 4.41
N GLY A 219 -5.57 -21.15 4.83
CA GLY A 219 -4.20 -20.92 4.38
C GLY A 219 -3.46 -19.96 5.29
N ASN A 220 -2.13 -20.10 5.36
CA ASN A 220 -1.30 -19.21 6.18
C ASN A 220 -1.40 -17.75 5.73
N HIS A 221 -1.67 -17.51 4.44
CA HIS A 221 -1.89 -16.17 3.88
C HIS A 221 -3.23 -15.53 4.28
N LEU A 222 -4.16 -16.31 4.84
CA LEU A 222 -5.45 -15.81 5.35
C LEU A 222 -5.53 -15.78 6.88
N LYS A 223 -4.45 -16.20 7.58
CA LYS A 223 -4.45 -16.36 9.05
C LYS A 223 -4.83 -15.06 9.79
N ASP A 224 -4.42 -13.93 9.21
CA ASP A 224 -4.59 -12.61 9.77
C ASP A 224 -5.95 -11.99 9.43
N PHE A 225 -6.78 -12.60 8.57
CA PHE A 225 -8.10 -12.06 8.25
C PHE A 225 -9.18 -12.65 9.16
N LYS A 226 -9.95 -11.77 9.79
CA LYS A 226 -10.95 -12.11 10.82
C LYS A 226 -12.21 -11.28 10.67
N HIS A 227 -13.33 -11.87 11.09
CA HIS A 227 -14.65 -11.26 11.16
C HIS A 227 -15.17 -10.66 9.84
N GLY A 228 -14.90 -11.30 8.71
CA GLY A 228 -15.44 -10.85 7.43
C GLY A 228 -15.12 -11.75 6.26
N ILE A 229 -15.39 -11.23 5.07
CA ILE A 229 -15.18 -11.92 3.80
C ILE A 229 -13.69 -12.15 3.54
N LEU A 230 -13.42 -13.29 2.91
CA LEU A 230 -12.13 -13.71 2.39
C LEU A 230 -12.23 -13.78 0.87
N VAL A 231 -11.18 -13.34 0.18
CA VAL A 231 -11.11 -13.32 -1.28
C VAL A 231 -9.79 -13.96 -1.70
N GLU A 232 -9.85 -14.86 -2.67
CA GLU A 232 -8.67 -15.45 -3.31
C GLU A 232 -8.79 -15.37 -4.83
N VAL A 233 -7.68 -15.13 -5.50
CA VAL A 233 -7.55 -15.22 -6.96
C VAL A 233 -6.66 -16.40 -7.27
N VAL A 234 -7.26 -17.49 -7.77
CA VAL A 234 -6.60 -18.80 -7.91
C VAL A 234 -6.60 -19.25 -9.35
N ARG A 235 -5.57 -20.03 -9.73
CA ARG A 235 -5.49 -20.59 -11.08
C ARG A 235 -6.52 -21.71 -11.27
N ARG A 236 -7.29 -21.65 -12.37
CA ARG A 236 -8.37 -22.62 -12.69
C ARG A 236 -7.90 -24.07 -12.69
N SER A 237 -6.70 -24.33 -13.21
CA SER A 237 -6.15 -25.69 -13.33
C SER A 237 -5.53 -26.23 -12.05
N LYS A 238 -5.11 -25.35 -11.13
CA LYS A 238 -4.33 -25.69 -9.93
C LYS A 238 -4.54 -24.65 -8.84
N ARG A 239 -5.38 -24.98 -7.86
CA ARG A 239 -5.75 -24.02 -6.79
C ARG A 239 -4.62 -23.56 -5.88
N ILE A 240 -3.53 -24.33 -5.77
CA ILE A 240 -2.35 -23.91 -5.00
C ILE A 240 -1.64 -22.73 -5.64
N GLU A 241 -1.82 -22.50 -6.95
CA GLU A 241 -1.25 -21.33 -7.62
C GLU A 241 -2.16 -20.13 -7.37
N LEU A 242 -1.89 -19.46 -6.26
CA LEU A 242 -2.54 -18.23 -5.79
C LEU A 242 -1.87 -17.01 -6.41
N LEU A 243 -2.66 -16.13 -7.02
CA LEU A 243 -2.19 -14.85 -7.58
C LEU A 243 -2.37 -13.70 -6.58
N ALA A 244 -3.48 -13.68 -5.85
CA ALA A 244 -3.79 -12.66 -4.87
C ALA A 244 -4.69 -13.24 -3.78
N ALA A 245 -4.58 -12.68 -2.57
CA ALA A 245 -5.50 -12.96 -1.47
C ALA A 245 -5.79 -11.69 -0.69
N GLY A 246 -6.96 -11.63 -0.07
CA GLY A 246 -7.38 -10.53 0.75
C GLY A 246 -8.51 -10.92 1.69
N GLY A 247 -8.81 -10.03 2.62
CA GLY A 247 -9.92 -10.22 3.52
C GLY A 247 -10.02 -9.08 4.52
N ARG A 248 -11.03 -9.15 5.38
CA ARG A 248 -11.19 -8.17 6.45
C ARG A 248 -10.23 -8.46 7.59
N GLN A 249 -9.63 -7.41 8.15
CA GLN A 249 -8.90 -7.50 9.40
C GLN A 249 -9.28 -6.36 10.36
N ILE A 250 -9.31 -6.64 11.65
CA ILE A 250 -9.53 -5.66 12.71
C ILE A 250 -8.16 -5.17 13.21
N ALA A 251 -7.79 -3.92 12.89
CA ALA A 251 -6.45 -3.38 13.13
C ALA A 251 -6.34 -2.50 14.40
N ILE A 252 -6.95 -2.90 15.53
CA ILE A 252 -7.03 -2.05 16.75
C ILE A 252 -5.64 -1.69 17.31
N ASP A 253 -4.72 -2.66 17.45
CA ASP A 253 -3.41 -2.39 18.07
C ASP A 253 -2.42 -1.69 17.14
N LYS A 254 -2.63 -1.79 15.82
CA LYS A 254 -1.69 -1.30 14.79
C LYS A 254 -1.97 0.14 14.36
N ILE A 255 -3.23 0.60 14.42
CA ILE A 255 -3.60 2.01 14.17
C ILE A 255 -2.96 2.94 15.23
N THR A 256 -2.75 2.44 16.45
CA THR A 256 -2.11 3.19 17.54
C THR A 256 -0.59 3.38 17.33
N ALA A 257 0.06 2.48 16.60
CA ALA A 257 1.47 2.63 16.21
C ALA A 257 1.64 3.65 15.07
N ALA A 258 0.76 3.61 14.07
CA ALA A 258 0.69 4.59 12.97
C ALA A 258 0.53 6.04 13.48
N ARG A 259 -0.24 6.22 14.57
CA ARG A 259 -0.46 7.51 15.23
C ARG A 259 0.82 8.15 15.80
N ARG A 260 1.90 7.40 16.03
CA ARG A 260 3.17 7.95 16.56
C ARG A 260 4.12 8.50 15.50
N ASN A 261 4.02 8.08 14.23
CA ASN A 261 4.91 8.53 13.15
C ASN A 261 4.34 9.72 12.35
N LEU A 262 3.51 10.55 13.00
CA LEU A 262 2.58 11.47 12.36
C LEU A 262 3.15 12.80 11.82
N LEU A 263 4.46 12.97 11.73
CA LEU A 263 5.01 14.30 11.44
C LEU A 263 6.32 14.19 10.65
N ASP A 264 6.30 13.75 9.38
CA ASP A 264 7.34 14.23 8.42
C ASP A 264 7.21 13.86 6.93
N THR A 265 6.12 13.29 6.43
CA THR A 265 6.04 12.98 4.98
C THR A 265 4.75 13.46 4.36
N GLY A 266 4.87 14.23 3.27
CA GLY A 266 3.74 14.71 2.49
C GLY A 266 2.88 13.53 2.06
N VAL A 267 1.65 13.49 2.57
CA VAL A 267 0.72 12.40 2.25
C VAL A 267 0.31 12.55 0.78
N PRO A 268 0.49 11.53 -0.07
CA PRO A 268 -0.05 11.58 -1.42
C PRO A 268 -1.56 11.80 -1.37
N ARG A 269 -2.09 12.57 -2.33
CA ARG A 269 -3.54 12.85 -2.45
C ARG A 269 -4.33 11.53 -2.45
N ARG A 270 -5.36 11.43 -1.60
CA ARG A 270 -6.16 10.20 -1.42
C ARG A 270 -6.81 9.72 -2.73
N CYS A 271 -7.47 10.62 -3.44
CA CYS A 271 -8.05 10.40 -4.77
C CYS A 271 -8.24 11.74 -5.48
N ASP A 272 -8.50 11.73 -6.78
CA ASP A 272 -8.82 12.95 -7.52
C ASP A 272 -10.29 13.37 -7.27
N VAL A 273 -11.21 12.41 -7.11
CA VAL A 273 -12.66 12.63 -7.04
C VAL A 273 -13.31 11.87 -5.88
N TYR A 274 -14.15 12.53 -5.07
CA TYR A 274 -14.94 11.88 -4.03
C TYR A 274 -16.43 11.87 -4.36
N VAL A 275 -17.00 10.67 -4.51
CA VAL A 275 -18.40 10.44 -4.85
C VAL A 275 -19.23 10.46 -3.57
N ILE A 276 -20.08 11.48 -3.42
CA ILE A 276 -20.83 11.77 -2.20
C ILE A 276 -22.33 11.72 -2.44
N SER A 277 -23.12 11.56 -1.38
CA SER A 277 -24.55 11.84 -1.37
C SER A 277 -24.96 12.18 0.06
N TYR A 278 -25.89 13.12 0.20
CA TYR A 278 -26.41 13.56 1.50
C TYR A 278 -27.68 12.79 1.91
N HIS A 279 -28.11 11.83 1.10
CA HIS A 279 -29.31 11.04 1.35
C HIS A 279 -28.95 9.58 1.57
N PRO A 280 -29.48 8.93 2.62
CA PRO A 280 -29.30 7.50 2.82
C PRO A 280 -30.04 6.69 1.76
N GLY A 281 -29.55 5.49 1.46
CA GLY A 281 -30.10 4.56 0.48
C GLY A 281 -29.54 4.72 -0.94
N TYR A 282 -28.56 5.60 -1.15
CA TYR A 282 -27.97 5.89 -2.46
C TYR A 282 -26.54 5.33 -2.62
N LEU A 283 -26.09 4.47 -1.71
CA LEU A 283 -24.79 3.80 -1.83
C LEU A 283 -24.60 3.11 -3.19
N GLN A 284 -25.66 2.50 -3.71
CA GLN A 284 -25.65 1.86 -5.03
C GLN A 284 -25.32 2.84 -6.16
N ASP A 285 -26.01 3.98 -6.24
CA ASP A 285 -25.76 4.99 -7.27
C ASP A 285 -24.33 5.56 -7.17
N ARG A 286 -23.80 5.70 -5.95
CA ARG A 286 -22.42 6.14 -5.72
C ARG A 286 -21.39 5.12 -6.20
N LEU A 287 -21.59 3.83 -5.91
CA LEU A 287 -20.71 2.75 -6.39
C LEU A 287 -20.77 2.62 -7.91
N GLU A 288 -21.95 2.73 -8.52
CA GLU A 288 -22.10 2.70 -9.98
C GLU A 288 -21.36 3.86 -10.65
N LEU A 289 -21.44 5.06 -10.06
CA LEU A 289 -20.73 6.24 -10.55
C LEU A 289 -19.22 6.12 -10.37
N ALA A 290 -18.74 5.65 -9.21
CA ALA A 290 -17.32 5.42 -8.98
C ALA A 290 -16.76 4.37 -9.95
N SER A 291 -17.47 3.27 -10.17
CA SER A 291 -17.13 2.26 -11.19
C SER A 291 -17.01 2.88 -12.59
N TYR A 292 -17.95 3.75 -12.95
CA TYR A 292 -17.91 4.47 -14.23
C TYR A 292 -16.66 5.36 -14.35
N LEU A 293 -16.27 6.07 -13.28
CA LEU A 293 -15.06 6.89 -13.23
C LEU A 293 -13.78 6.04 -13.29
N TRP A 294 -13.72 4.93 -12.55
CA TRP A 294 -12.59 4.00 -12.56
C TRP A 294 -12.33 3.41 -13.95
N ARG A 295 -13.40 3.04 -14.68
CA ARG A 295 -13.30 2.55 -16.06
C ARG A 295 -12.71 3.57 -17.04
N HIS A 296 -12.79 4.86 -16.72
CA HIS A 296 -12.19 5.95 -17.50
C HIS A 296 -10.89 6.48 -16.88
N ASN A 297 -10.25 5.68 -16.02
CA ASN A 297 -8.96 5.95 -15.40
C ASN A 297 -8.93 7.23 -14.55
N ILE A 298 -10.06 7.55 -13.90
CA ILE A 298 -10.16 8.64 -12.92
C ILE A 298 -10.07 8.02 -11.53
N SER A 299 -9.13 8.51 -10.71
CA SER A 299 -9.00 8.09 -9.31
C SER A 299 -10.17 8.64 -8.51
N ALA A 300 -11.12 7.76 -8.16
CA ALA A 300 -12.33 8.12 -7.44
C ALA A 300 -12.46 7.31 -6.16
N ASP A 301 -13.08 7.89 -5.14
CA ASP A 301 -13.39 7.23 -3.88
C ASP A 301 -14.85 7.50 -3.45
N VAL A 302 -15.44 6.67 -2.60
CA VAL A 302 -16.90 6.66 -2.32
C VAL A 302 -17.23 6.97 -0.86
N MET A 303 -18.23 7.82 -0.65
CA MET A 303 -18.83 8.05 0.68
C MET A 303 -19.68 6.85 1.12
N TYR A 304 -19.45 6.31 2.32
CA TYR A 304 -20.27 5.22 2.90
C TYR A 304 -21.48 5.78 3.68
N GLU A 305 -22.48 4.94 3.97
CA GLU A 305 -23.72 5.44 4.60
C GLU A 305 -23.52 5.94 6.02
N SER A 306 -22.58 5.37 6.77
CA SER A 306 -22.19 5.90 8.09
C SER A 306 -21.69 7.34 8.06
N ALA A 307 -21.06 7.78 6.96
CA ALA A 307 -20.58 9.15 6.82
C ALA A 307 -21.73 10.16 6.65
N ILE A 308 -22.93 9.70 6.27
CA ILE A 308 -24.12 10.54 6.19
C ILE A 308 -24.67 10.81 7.59
N THR A 309 -24.56 9.85 8.51
CA THR A 309 -25.07 9.97 9.88
C THR A 309 -24.12 10.71 10.84
N ASN A 310 -22.81 10.71 10.56
CA ASN A 310 -21.78 11.39 11.36
C ASN A 310 -21.45 12.80 10.82
N ILE A 311 -22.43 13.71 10.83
CA ILE A 311 -22.32 15.09 10.31
C ILE A 311 -21.58 16.02 11.30
N GLU A 312 -20.44 15.61 11.86
CA GLU A 312 -19.64 16.51 12.71
C GLU A 312 -18.65 17.36 11.90
N THR A 313 -18.24 16.89 10.71
CA THR A 313 -17.25 17.57 9.86
C THR A 313 -17.82 17.86 8.48
N SER A 314 -17.65 19.09 7.98
CA SER A 314 -18.01 19.44 6.60
C SER A 314 -17.25 18.55 5.62
N VAL A 315 -17.97 17.97 4.65
CA VAL A 315 -17.38 17.14 3.58
C VAL A 315 -16.27 17.91 2.85
N THR A 316 -16.45 19.22 2.66
CA THR A 316 -15.45 20.08 2.04
C THR A 316 -14.17 20.16 2.86
N ASP A 317 -14.25 20.24 4.19
CA ASP A 317 -13.08 20.31 5.07
C ASP A 317 -12.33 18.96 5.13
N LEU A 318 -13.07 17.85 5.06
CA LEU A 318 -12.50 16.52 4.89
C LEU A 318 -11.72 16.43 3.58
N CYS A 319 -12.34 16.81 2.46
CA CYS A 319 -11.70 16.78 1.14
C CYS A 319 -10.44 17.67 1.09
N LYS A 320 -10.49 18.85 1.71
CA LYS A 320 -9.32 19.74 1.83
C LYS A 320 -8.18 19.09 2.60
N ARG A 321 -8.48 18.45 3.72
CA ARG A 321 -7.49 17.78 4.58
C ARG A 321 -6.84 16.57 3.88
N GLU A 322 -7.61 15.83 3.10
CA GLU A 322 -7.15 14.61 2.42
C GLU A 322 -6.62 14.85 0.99
N GLY A 323 -6.57 16.12 0.57
CA GLY A 323 -6.04 16.52 -0.74
C GLY A 323 -6.89 16.10 -1.93
N ILE A 324 -8.20 15.92 -1.73
CA ILE A 324 -9.16 15.54 -2.78
C ILE A 324 -9.56 16.77 -3.60
N LEU A 325 -9.54 16.67 -4.94
CA LEU A 325 -9.75 17.82 -5.82
C LEU A 325 -11.22 18.15 -6.07
N PHE A 326 -12.05 17.13 -6.27
CA PHE A 326 -13.45 17.32 -6.65
C PHE A 326 -14.38 16.45 -5.81
N THR A 327 -15.59 16.94 -5.56
CA THR A 327 -16.71 16.10 -5.09
C THR A 327 -17.76 15.97 -6.17
N VAL A 328 -18.37 14.80 -6.26
CA VAL A 328 -19.34 14.47 -7.28
C VAL A 328 -20.57 13.85 -6.61
N ASN A 329 -21.72 14.47 -6.77
CA ASN A 329 -22.98 14.05 -6.16
C ASN A 329 -23.99 13.62 -7.24
N PRO A 330 -24.27 12.32 -7.39
CA PRO A 330 -25.33 11.84 -8.26
C PRO A 330 -26.69 12.23 -7.68
N LYS A 331 -27.40 13.13 -8.36
CA LYS A 331 -28.75 13.48 -7.95
C LYS A 331 -29.71 12.28 -8.06
N PRO A 332 -30.68 12.14 -7.14
CA PRO A 332 -31.72 11.13 -7.24
C PRO A 332 -32.48 11.21 -8.57
N LYS A 333 -32.79 10.06 -9.19
CA LYS A 333 -33.58 9.95 -10.44
C LYS A 333 -34.98 10.60 -10.39
N ARG A 334 -35.44 11.06 -9.23
CA ARG A 334 -36.74 11.76 -9.05
C ARG A 334 -36.65 13.27 -9.29
N ASP A 335 -35.44 13.84 -9.29
CA ASP A 335 -35.22 15.26 -9.50
C ASP A 335 -35.13 15.54 -11.02
N GLN A 336 -35.89 16.49 -11.54
CA GLN A 336 -36.03 16.75 -12.99
C GLN A 336 -34.74 17.23 -13.68
N SER A 337 -33.67 17.51 -12.91
CA SER A 337 -32.36 17.88 -13.43
C SER A 337 -31.49 16.63 -13.61
N THR A 338 -31.39 16.10 -14.83
CA THR A 338 -30.68 14.84 -15.17
C THR A 338 -29.15 14.95 -15.19
N GLY A 339 -28.58 15.71 -14.27
CA GLY A 339 -27.14 15.98 -14.20
C GLY A 339 -26.51 15.55 -12.88
N ILE A 340 -25.20 15.40 -12.92
CA ILE A 340 -24.35 15.07 -11.78
C ILE A 340 -23.74 16.38 -11.28
N LYS A 341 -23.90 16.64 -10.00
CA LYS A 341 -23.44 17.88 -9.37
C LYS A 341 -21.95 17.74 -9.03
N VAL A 342 -21.11 18.60 -9.60
CA VAL A 342 -19.65 18.58 -9.45
C VAL A 342 -19.20 19.85 -8.75
N ASN A 343 -18.36 19.70 -7.71
CA ASN A 343 -17.83 20.81 -6.94
C ASN A 343 -16.31 20.68 -6.80
N ALA A 344 -15.59 21.77 -7.09
CA ALA A 344 -14.15 21.86 -6.96
C ALA A 344 -13.76 22.29 -5.54
N ILE A 345 -12.89 21.52 -4.90
CA ILE A 345 -12.50 21.74 -3.50
C ILE A 345 -11.41 22.82 -3.37
N PHE A 346 -10.58 22.95 -4.40
CA PHE A 346 -9.47 23.90 -4.46
C PHE A 346 -9.61 24.77 -5.71
N GLY A 347 -9.67 26.10 -5.53
CA GLY A 347 -9.71 27.07 -6.62
C GLY A 347 -10.58 28.29 -6.29
N ASN A 348 -10.29 29.42 -6.95
CA ASN A 348 -11.14 30.62 -6.94
C ASN A 348 -12.31 30.52 -7.94
N TYR A 349 -12.58 29.34 -8.49
CA TYR A 349 -13.81 29.12 -9.25
C TYR A 349 -14.95 29.18 -8.24
N ASN A 350 -15.87 30.11 -8.48
CA ASN A 350 -17.03 30.41 -7.67
C ASN A 350 -17.58 29.16 -6.96
N ASP A 351 -17.93 29.30 -5.67
CA ASP A 351 -18.57 28.33 -4.76
C ASP A 351 -19.88 27.67 -5.30
N GLU A 352 -20.19 27.82 -6.59
CA GLU A 352 -21.37 27.29 -7.24
C GLU A 352 -21.10 25.92 -7.85
N ASP A 353 -21.82 24.94 -7.33
CA ASP A 353 -21.78 23.59 -7.85
C ASP A 353 -22.26 23.53 -9.32
N ILE A 354 -21.47 22.91 -10.19
CA ILE A 354 -21.79 22.79 -11.62
C ILE A 354 -22.59 21.53 -11.85
N LEU A 355 -23.71 21.64 -12.56
CA LEU A 355 -24.51 20.50 -12.96
C LEU A 355 -24.07 20.00 -14.35
N ILE A 356 -23.49 18.80 -14.41
CA ILE A 356 -22.90 18.24 -15.63
C ILE A 356 -23.67 16.99 -16.08
N PRO A 357 -24.07 16.88 -17.36
CA PRO A 357 -24.66 15.64 -17.89
C PRO A 357 -23.70 14.45 -17.73
N ARG A 358 -24.23 13.25 -17.44
CA ARG A 358 -23.41 12.04 -17.21
C ARG A 358 -22.44 11.74 -18.36
N GLN A 359 -22.83 12.05 -19.60
CA GLN A 359 -22.04 11.80 -20.81
C GLN A 359 -20.79 12.69 -20.90
N GLU A 360 -20.86 13.91 -20.36
CA GLU A 360 -19.78 14.90 -20.41
C GLU A 360 -18.90 14.87 -19.16
N LEU A 361 -19.35 14.19 -18.10
CA LEU A 361 -18.68 14.14 -16.80
C LEU A 361 -17.20 13.73 -16.90
N VAL A 362 -16.91 12.66 -17.66
CA VAL A 362 -15.54 12.13 -17.77
C VAL A 362 -14.61 13.13 -18.44
N ALA A 363 -15.05 13.71 -19.57
CA ALA A 363 -14.26 14.68 -20.31
C ALA A 363 -13.97 15.92 -19.45
N HIS A 364 -14.99 16.43 -18.75
CA HIS A 364 -14.85 17.57 -17.86
C HIS A 364 -13.87 17.29 -16.71
N LEU A 365 -14.01 16.15 -16.01
CA LEU A 365 -13.11 15.80 -14.91
C LEU A 365 -11.67 15.60 -15.38
N GLN A 366 -11.45 14.95 -16.53
CA GLN A 366 -10.11 14.74 -17.06
C GLN A 366 -9.41 16.07 -17.38
N GLU A 367 -10.11 17.01 -18.01
CA GLU A 367 -9.58 18.35 -18.31
C GLU A 367 -9.28 19.13 -17.02
N ALA A 368 -10.22 19.14 -16.08
CA ALA A 368 -10.09 19.86 -14.81
C ALA A 368 -8.96 19.29 -13.93
N ILE A 369 -8.84 17.97 -13.83
CA ILE A 369 -7.76 17.29 -13.09
C ILE A 369 -6.41 17.59 -13.76
N ALA A 370 -6.32 17.55 -15.09
CA ALA A 370 -5.09 17.87 -15.81
C ALA A 370 -4.68 19.34 -15.65
N ALA A 371 -5.65 20.26 -15.61
CA ALA A 371 -5.41 21.67 -15.32
C ALA A 371 -4.87 21.87 -13.90
N GLN A 372 -5.48 21.21 -12.90
CA GLN A 372 -5.02 21.28 -11.52
C GLN A 372 -3.62 20.68 -11.35
N LYS A 373 -3.33 19.52 -11.96
CA LYS A 373 -1.99 18.90 -11.92
C LYS A 373 -0.91 19.80 -12.53
N ARG A 374 -1.23 20.54 -13.60
CA ARG A 374 -0.33 21.55 -14.19
C ARG A 374 -0.11 22.73 -13.25
N ALA A 375 -1.16 23.24 -12.59
CA ALA A 375 -1.05 24.31 -11.62
C ALA A 375 -0.21 23.88 -10.40
N ASP A 376 -0.47 22.70 -9.84
CA ASP A 376 0.29 22.15 -8.72
C ASP A 376 1.77 22.01 -9.08
N SER A 377 2.09 21.50 -10.28
CA SER A 377 3.47 21.34 -10.75
C SER A 377 4.19 22.70 -10.93
N ALA A 378 3.47 23.74 -11.33
CA ALA A 378 4.01 25.10 -11.45
C ALA A 378 4.26 25.75 -10.08
N THR A 379 3.50 25.40 -9.05
CA THR A 379 3.66 25.89 -7.67
C THR A 379 4.69 25.07 -6.86
N SER A 380 4.77 23.75 -7.10
CA SER A 380 5.70 22.84 -6.42
C SER A 380 7.17 23.03 -6.81
N GLY A 381 7.48 23.81 -7.86
CA GLY A 381 8.84 24.25 -8.16
C GLY A 381 9.44 25.22 -7.12
N ALA A 382 8.63 25.75 -6.19
CA ALA A 382 9.04 26.77 -5.23
C ALA A 382 9.00 26.32 -3.74
N THR A 383 8.49 25.14 -3.41
CA THR A 383 8.22 24.77 -2.00
C THR A 383 8.31 23.26 -1.75
N THR A 384 9.51 22.68 -1.82
CA THR A 384 9.73 21.35 -1.22
C THR A 384 11.08 21.24 -0.53
N PHE A 385 11.59 22.26 0.17
CA PHE A 385 12.68 22.05 1.14
C PHE A 385 12.57 23.03 2.30
N PHE A 386 12.48 22.48 3.51
CA PHE A 386 12.45 23.09 4.84
C PHE A 386 11.13 23.69 5.34
N GLU A 387 10.37 22.86 6.06
CA GLU A 387 9.76 23.31 7.31
C GLU A 387 10.13 22.36 8.47
N GLY A 388 11.42 22.04 8.56
CA GLY A 388 12.02 21.58 9.80
C GLY A 388 12.16 22.79 10.72
N LYS A 389 11.22 22.99 11.65
CA LYS A 389 11.41 23.94 12.74
C LYS A 389 12.72 23.62 13.44
N ASN A 390 13.68 24.54 13.37
CA ASN A 390 14.81 24.62 14.28
C ASN A 390 14.27 24.68 15.71
N LEU A 391 14.14 23.53 16.35
CA LEU A 391 14.10 23.42 17.80
C LEU A 391 15.51 23.73 18.30
N LEU A 392 15.79 25.03 18.44
CA LEU A 392 16.74 25.66 19.36
C LEU A 392 16.70 27.16 19.06
N ALA A 393 15.54 27.79 19.29
CA ALA A 393 15.44 29.23 19.32
C ALA A 393 16.07 29.74 20.62
N ASN A 394 17.34 30.14 20.56
CA ASN A 394 17.86 31.18 21.42
C ASN A 394 18.25 32.37 20.56
N LYS A 395 17.72 33.53 20.94
CA LYS A 395 17.94 34.86 20.39
C LYS A 395 19.42 35.09 20.07
N GLU A 396 19.72 35.46 18.83
CA GLU A 396 20.40 36.71 18.47
C GLU A 396 20.67 36.81 16.96
N SER A 397 20.47 38.02 16.43
CA SER A 397 21.20 38.61 15.31
C SER A 397 20.91 38.12 13.87
N THR A 398 20.53 39.10 13.04
CA THR A 398 20.49 39.22 11.55
C THR A 398 21.57 38.49 10.74
N THR A 399 22.55 37.87 11.38
CA THR A 399 23.55 36.98 10.80
C THR A 399 23.02 35.60 10.43
N LEU A 400 21.94 35.11 11.09
CA LEU A 400 21.36 33.79 10.84
C LEU A 400 20.59 33.70 9.50
N ASP A 401 19.84 34.75 9.13
CA ASP A 401 19.08 34.78 7.87
C ASP A 401 20.01 34.77 6.65
N LEU A 402 21.10 35.55 6.69
CA LEU A 402 22.15 35.57 5.67
C LEU A 402 22.90 34.23 5.53
N GLN A 403 23.01 33.44 6.60
CA GLN A 403 23.62 32.10 6.55
C GLN A 403 22.65 31.07 5.98
N ALA A 404 21.35 31.18 6.29
CA ALA A 404 20.29 30.36 5.72
C ALA A 404 20.18 30.57 4.20
N ASP A 405 20.26 31.82 3.74
CA ASP A 405 20.23 32.16 2.31
C ASP A 405 21.43 31.58 1.54
N LYS A 406 22.64 31.63 2.13
CA LYS A 406 23.85 31.02 1.54
C LYS A 406 23.77 29.51 1.49
N ALA A 407 23.22 28.88 2.53
CA ALA A 407 22.99 27.43 2.56
C ALA A 407 21.96 27.01 1.49
N HIS A 408 20.92 27.82 1.29
CA HIS A 408 19.93 27.63 0.23
C HIS A 408 20.54 27.77 -1.17
N GLU A 409 21.38 28.79 -1.39
CA GLU A 409 22.09 28.98 -2.66
C GLU A 409 23.08 27.84 -2.95
N LEU A 410 23.81 27.35 -1.93
CA LEU A 410 24.70 26.21 -2.07
C LEU A 410 23.92 24.91 -2.36
N GLY A 411 22.82 24.67 -1.65
CA GLY A 411 21.97 23.50 -1.86
C GLY A 411 21.37 23.45 -3.26
N THR A 412 20.90 24.59 -3.79
CA THR A 412 20.39 24.68 -5.17
C THR A 412 21.49 24.47 -6.21
N LYS A 413 22.72 24.94 -5.97
CA LYS A 413 23.88 24.67 -6.83
C LYS A 413 24.26 23.18 -6.86
N ILE A 414 24.27 22.52 -5.70
CA ILE A 414 24.56 21.07 -5.61
C ILE A 414 23.48 20.27 -6.35
N HIS A 415 22.21 20.61 -6.16
CA HIS A 415 21.10 19.92 -6.84
C HIS A 415 21.18 20.06 -8.37
N ARG A 416 21.47 21.26 -8.88
CA ARG A 416 21.67 21.49 -10.32
C ARG A 416 22.84 20.67 -10.86
N ALA A 417 23.93 20.56 -10.09
CA ALA A 417 25.09 19.76 -10.48
C ALA A 417 24.77 18.25 -10.52
N PHE A 418 23.95 17.73 -9.60
CA PHE A 418 23.49 16.33 -9.63
C PHE A 418 22.61 16.03 -10.85
N MET A 419 21.74 16.97 -11.25
CA MET A 419 20.94 16.83 -12.47
C MET A 419 21.80 16.87 -13.74
N SER A 420 22.95 17.54 -13.71
CA SER A 420 23.90 17.63 -14.84
C SER A 420 25.03 16.58 -14.81
N ASN A 421 24.91 15.54 -13.98
CA ASN A 421 25.88 14.45 -13.80
C ASN A 421 27.21 14.88 -13.13
N ILE A 422 27.37 14.59 -11.83
CA ILE A 422 28.59 14.91 -11.06
C ILE A 422 29.68 13.86 -11.31
N PRO A 423 30.92 14.27 -11.63
CA PRO A 423 32.03 13.33 -11.80
C PRO A 423 32.37 12.65 -10.47
N ILE A 424 32.63 11.34 -10.53
CA ILE A 424 33.11 10.56 -9.39
C ILE A 424 34.56 10.16 -9.65
N ILE A 425 35.45 10.46 -8.70
CA ILE A 425 36.85 10.03 -8.75
C ILE A 425 37.09 9.08 -7.58
N VAL A 426 37.54 7.87 -7.92
CA VAL A 426 37.92 6.86 -6.93
C VAL A 426 39.36 7.12 -6.49
N VAL A 427 39.55 7.25 -5.18
CA VAL A 427 40.85 7.52 -4.55
C VAL A 427 41.17 6.47 -3.49
N ASP A 428 42.44 6.11 -3.40
CA ASP A 428 42.95 5.17 -2.41
C ASP A 428 43.76 5.90 -1.33
N ILE A 429 43.06 6.54 -0.39
CA ILE A 429 43.65 7.42 0.63
C ILE A 429 43.02 7.19 2.01
N ALA A 430 43.78 7.54 3.06
CA ALA A 430 43.29 7.48 4.44
C ALA A 430 42.17 8.53 4.69
N PRO A 431 41.24 8.27 5.61
CA PRO A 431 40.09 9.16 5.87
C PRO A 431 40.50 10.53 6.38
N ALA A 432 41.60 10.63 7.13
CA ALA A 432 42.16 11.91 7.56
C ALA A 432 42.57 12.78 6.35
N THR A 433 43.19 12.17 5.33
CA THR A 433 43.57 12.83 4.08
C THR A 433 42.34 13.19 3.24
N LEU A 434 41.32 12.31 3.19
CA LEU A 434 40.06 12.56 2.48
C LEU A 434 39.32 13.79 3.03
N VAL A 435 39.22 13.92 4.36
CA VAL A 435 38.61 15.08 5.03
C VAL A 435 39.45 16.35 4.82
N ALA A 436 40.79 16.23 4.80
CA ALA A 436 41.67 17.35 4.52
C ALA A 436 41.48 17.91 3.09
N LEU A 437 41.30 17.02 2.09
CA LEU A 437 41.03 17.41 0.71
C LEU A 437 39.71 18.17 0.55
N ALA A 438 38.67 17.83 1.32
CA ALA A 438 37.36 18.47 1.25
C ALA A 438 37.26 19.80 2.01
N ARG A 439 38.23 20.11 2.87
CA ARG A 439 38.21 21.31 3.72
C ARG A 439 38.45 22.58 2.92
N THR A 440 39.31 22.51 1.91
CA THR A 440 39.63 23.63 1.01
C THR A 440 39.88 23.11 -0.39
N ASN A 441 39.74 23.95 -1.41
CA ASN A 441 40.04 23.61 -2.80
C ASN A 441 41.29 24.34 -3.34
N THR A 442 41.97 25.10 -2.48
CA THR A 442 43.12 25.94 -2.82
C THR A 442 44.37 25.13 -3.19
N TRP A 443 44.48 23.90 -2.66
CA TRP A 443 45.57 22.97 -2.97
C TRP A 443 45.56 22.48 -4.42
N ILE A 444 44.44 22.65 -5.15
CA ILE A 444 44.37 22.29 -6.57
C ILE A 444 45.31 23.19 -7.38
N THR A 445 45.31 24.50 -7.11
CA THR A 445 46.05 25.50 -7.88
C THR A 445 47.31 26.05 -7.19
N ASN A 446 47.45 25.89 -5.86
CA ASN A 446 48.58 26.41 -5.09
C ASN A 446 49.49 25.28 -4.57
N ASP A 447 50.76 25.31 -4.96
CA ASP A 447 51.76 24.31 -4.59
C ASP A 447 52.16 24.32 -3.11
N GLU A 448 52.06 25.46 -2.42
CA GLU A 448 52.32 25.53 -0.98
C GLU A 448 51.21 24.85 -0.17
N ALA A 449 49.95 25.03 -0.59
CA ALA A 449 48.82 24.34 0.00
C ALA A 449 48.84 22.83 -0.30
N TRP A 450 49.32 22.44 -1.49
CA TRP A 450 49.50 21.04 -1.85
C TRP A 450 50.56 20.32 -1.01
N LYS A 451 51.68 20.99 -0.69
CA LYS A 451 52.74 20.43 0.16
C LYS A 451 52.25 20.01 1.55
N LEU A 452 51.18 20.63 2.06
CA LEU A 452 50.57 20.28 3.36
C LEU A 452 49.72 19.00 3.30
N ILE A 453 49.15 18.66 2.14
CA ILE A 453 48.23 17.52 1.97
C ILE A 453 48.92 16.31 1.35
N SER A 454 49.92 16.55 0.48
CA SER A 454 50.68 15.50 -0.20
C SER A 454 51.31 14.40 0.70
N PRO A 455 51.74 14.68 1.95
CA PRO A 455 52.27 13.63 2.84
C PRO A 455 51.20 12.64 3.31
N GLY A 456 49.92 12.97 3.17
CA GLY A 456 48.80 12.07 3.51
C GLY A 456 48.52 10.99 2.46
N PHE A 457 49.26 10.98 1.35
CA PHE A 457 49.19 9.97 0.30
C PHE A 457 50.33 8.96 0.45
N ASN A 458 50.07 7.70 0.14
CA ASN A 458 51.08 6.63 0.24
C ASN A 458 52.19 6.74 -0.83
N ASN A 459 51.96 7.50 -1.90
CA ASN A 459 52.89 7.66 -3.02
C ASN A 459 52.76 9.06 -3.63
N HIS A 460 53.89 9.78 -3.76
CA HIS A 460 53.94 11.13 -4.33
C HIS A 460 53.49 11.21 -5.80
N ILE A 461 53.77 10.18 -6.60
CA ILE A 461 53.34 10.13 -8.01
C ILE A 461 51.82 9.98 -8.09
N TYR A 462 51.26 9.12 -7.24
CA TYR A 462 49.81 8.93 -7.15
C TYR A 462 49.09 10.18 -6.63
N ALA A 463 49.68 10.86 -5.64
CA ALA A 463 49.15 12.12 -5.15
C ALA A 463 49.04 13.16 -6.28
N GLN A 464 50.09 13.30 -7.09
CA GLN A 464 50.10 14.24 -8.21
C GLN A 464 49.06 13.85 -9.28
N GLN A 465 48.92 12.56 -9.60
CA GLN A 465 47.88 12.08 -10.52
C GLN A 465 46.46 12.41 -10.05
N VAL A 466 46.18 12.27 -8.75
CA VAL A 466 44.88 12.63 -8.16
C VAL A 466 44.65 14.15 -8.25
N ARG A 467 45.68 14.96 -7.97
CA ARG A 467 45.60 16.42 -8.10
C ARG A 467 45.34 16.85 -9.54
N ASP A 468 46.07 16.30 -10.50
CA ASP A 468 45.93 16.64 -11.92
C ASP A 468 44.56 16.22 -12.44
N ALA A 469 44.07 15.03 -12.08
CA ALA A 469 42.74 14.56 -12.45
C ALA A 469 41.61 15.48 -11.91
N ILE A 470 41.75 15.98 -10.69
CA ILE A 470 40.78 16.91 -10.09
C ILE A 470 40.90 18.31 -10.74
N ALA A 471 42.12 18.73 -11.11
CA ALA A 471 42.35 19.99 -11.83
C ALA A 471 41.72 19.97 -13.23
N THR A 472 41.86 18.88 -13.99
CA THR A 472 41.22 18.73 -15.31
C THR A 472 39.70 18.84 -15.22
N ARG A 473 39.09 18.22 -14.21
CA ARG A 473 37.62 18.31 -14.02
C ARG A 473 37.16 19.72 -13.60
N LYS A 474 38.03 20.49 -12.97
CA LYS A 474 37.80 21.91 -12.71
C LYS A 474 37.88 22.74 -13.99
N GLU A 475 38.84 22.44 -14.87
CA GLU A 475 38.97 23.06 -16.20
C GLU A 475 37.78 22.71 -17.12
N ASP A 476 37.24 21.50 -17.01
CA ASP A 476 36.02 21.05 -17.70
C ASP A 476 34.75 21.78 -17.23
N GLY A 477 34.83 22.66 -16.22
CA GLY A 477 33.75 23.51 -15.75
C GLY A 477 32.80 22.86 -14.74
N PHE A 478 33.18 21.73 -14.12
CA PHE A 478 32.36 21.10 -13.08
C PHE A 478 32.44 21.87 -11.75
N PRO A 479 31.31 22.27 -11.15
CA PRO A 479 31.32 23.00 -9.87
C PRO A 479 31.60 22.10 -8.66
N PHE A 480 31.30 20.80 -8.76
CA PHE A 480 31.48 19.81 -7.70
C PHE A 480 32.00 18.48 -8.25
N ILE A 481 32.72 17.73 -7.42
CA ILE A 481 33.17 16.35 -7.68
C ILE A 481 32.92 15.50 -6.44
N LEU A 482 32.58 14.23 -6.64
CA LEU A 482 32.50 13.25 -5.57
C LEU A 482 33.81 12.45 -5.50
N LEU A 483 34.49 12.49 -4.35
CA LEU A 483 35.66 11.65 -4.10
C LEU A 483 35.22 10.40 -3.34
N TYR A 484 35.48 9.23 -3.90
CA TYR A 484 35.14 7.94 -3.30
C TYR A 484 36.39 7.20 -2.83
N ALA A 485 36.53 7.03 -1.52
CA ALA A 485 37.62 6.28 -0.91
C ALA A 485 37.33 4.78 -0.91
N SER A 486 38.02 4.02 -1.76
CA SER A 486 37.69 2.61 -2.02
C SER A 486 37.95 1.66 -0.85
N ARG A 487 38.91 1.97 0.03
CA ARG A 487 39.24 1.12 1.20
C ARG A 487 38.20 1.20 2.32
N GLU A 488 37.47 2.30 2.41
CA GLU A 488 36.53 2.57 3.52
C GLU A 488 35.08 2.74 3.07
N GLU A 489 34.81 2.62 1.76
CA GLU A 489 33.49 2.82 1.16
C GLU A 489 32.85 4.17 1.51
N ARG A 490 33.69 5.22 1.66
CA ARG A 490 33.25 6.57 2.03
C ARG A 490 33.33 7.52 0.84
N ALA A 491 32.31 8.36 0.68
CA ALA A 491 32.28 9.41 -0.33
C ALA A 491 32.25 10.80 0.33
N ILE A 492 32.96 11.76 -0.26
CA ILE A 492 32.91 13.17 0.16
C ILE A 492 32.72 14.09 -1.06
N LEU A 493 31.92 15.13 -0.89
CA LEU A 493 31.68 16.13 -1.93
C LEU A 493 32.76 17.22 -1.84
N LEU A 494 33.49 17.45 -2.94
CA LEU A 494 34.47 18.52 -3.07
C LEU A 494 33.91 19.65 -3.96
N GLN A 495 33.93 20.88 -3.44
CA GLN A 495 33.55 22.08 -4.19
C GLN A 495 34.76 22.66 -4.93
N LEU A 496 34.67 22.81 -6.26
CA LEU A 496 35.79 23.27 -7.09
C LEU A 496 35.80 24.77 -7.38
N CYS A 497 34.64 25.43 -7.22
CA CYS A 497 34.40 26.84 -7.51
C CYS A 497 34.08 27.65 -6.25
#